data_AF-A0A7S4HJA2-F1
#
_entry.id   AF-A0A7S4HJA2-F1
#
_cell.length_a   1.000
_cell.length_b   1.000
_cell.length_c   1.000
_cell.angle_alpha   90.00
_cell.angle_beta   90.00
_cell.angle_gamma   90.00
#
_symmetry.space_group_name_H-M   'P 1'
#
loop_
_entity.id
_entity.type
_entity.pdbx_description
1 polymer ?
#
loop_
_entity_poly.entity_id
_entity_poly.type
_entity_poly.pdbx_seq_one_letter_code
_entity_poly.pdbx_strand_id
1 'polypeptide(L)'
;AVFIVGEDDGSMLYVAYPQDEHGNTIESDLDTARISEVGPGIVGHVVTKCETVMVPNAPDDLRFDPSVDRAPGYVVNSLMCAPVVGAQGQPIAALQLCNKVRD
;
A
#
# COMPACT_ATOMS: atom_id res chain seq x y z
N ALA A 1 -2.12 -1.36 4.99
CA ALA A 1 -0.69 -1.01 5.10
C ALA A 1 -0.52 0.49 5.00
N VAL A 2 0.54 1.03 5.62
CA VAL A 2 0.98 2.42 5.50
C VAL A 2 2.33 2.43 4.80
N PHE A 3 2.49 3.29 3.80
CA PHE A 3 3.76 3.48 3.10
C PHE A 3 4.21 4.91 3.34
N ILE A 4 5.39 5.12 3.92
CA ILE A 4 5.93 6.45 4.24
C ILE A 4 7.02 6.78 3.22
N VAL A 5 6.96 7.95 2.61
CA VAL A 5 7.94 8.41 1.62
C VAL A 5 9.17 8.95 2.34
N GLY A 6 10.36 8.48 1.96
CA GLY A 6 11.63 9.01 2.45
C GLY A 6 11.95 10.37 1.82
N GLU A 7 12.47 11.31 2.62
CA GLU A 7 12.74 12.68 2.17
C GLU A 7 13.95 12.77 1.20
N ASP A 8 14.93 11.88 1.34
CA ASP A 8 16.27 12.10 0.79
C ASP A 8 16.60 11.30 -0.48
N ASP A 9 15.96 10.15 -0.70
CA ASP A 9 16.39 9.17 -1.71
C ASP A 9 15.26 8.60 -2.56
N GLY A 10 14.03 9.07 -2.36
CA GLY A 10 12.86 8.53 -3.04
C GLY A 10 12.62 7.06 -2.69
N SER A 11 13.02 6.59 -1.50
CA SER A 11 12.62 5.30 -0.97
C SER A 11 11.27 5.37 -0.25
N MET A 12 10.68 4.22 0.05
CA MET A 12 9.49 4.12 0.89
C MET A 12 9.71 3.14 2.04
N LEU A 13 9.19 3.47 3.21
CA LEU A 13 9.04 2.54 4.32
C LEU A 13 7.62 1.95 4.28
N TYR A 14 7.52 0.66 4.06
CA TYR A 14 6.29 -0.10 4.20
C TYR A 14 6.13 -0.57 5.63
N VAL A 15 4.94 -0.33 6.20
CA VAL A 15 4.52 -0.81 7.52
C VAL A 15 3.14 -1.44 7.39
N ALA A 16 3.02 -2.72 7.71
CA ALA A 16 1.75 -3.42 7.75
C ALA A 16 1.48 -4.06 9.11
N TYR A 17 0.23 -3.93 9.53
CA TYR A 17 -0.36 -4.74 10.58
C TYR A 17 -0.97 -5.97 9.90
N PRO A 18 -0.38 -7.16 10.07
CA PRO A 18 -0.90 -8.38 9.45
C PRO A 18 -2.28 -8.70 10.00
N GLN A 19 -3.18 -9.07 9.08
CA GLN A 19 -4.56 -9.45 9.38
C GLN A 19 -4.83 -10.81 8.73
N ASP A 20 -5.70 -11.60 9.36
CA ASP A 20 -6.20 -12.83 8.75
C ASP A 20 -7.23 -12.51 7.66
N GLU A 21 -7.71 -13.56 6.99
CA GLU A 21 -8.75 -13.45 5.94
C GLU A 21 -10.10 -12.90 6.44
N HIS A 22 -10.31 -12.86 7.76
CA HIS A 22 -11.50 -12.31 8.42
C HIS A 22 -11.28 -10.86 8.90
N GLY A 23 -10.10 -10.29 8.67
CA GLY A 23 -9.75 -8.93 9.11
C GLY A 23 -9.34 -8.83 10.59
N ASN A 24 -9.17 -9.95 11.29
CA ASN A 24 -8.66 -9.93 12.66
C ASN A 24 -7.16 -9.66 12.63
N THR A 25 -6.67 -8.83 13.55
CA THR A 25 -5.23 -8.65 13.75
C THR A 25 -4.60 -9.98 14.14
N ILE A 26 -3.53 -10.36 13.44
CA ILE A 26 -2.70 -11.48 13.84
C ILE A 26 -1.74 -10.95 14.91
N GLU A 27 -1.69 -11.59 16.09
CA GLU A 27 -0.66 -11.27 17.10
C GLU A 27 0.71 -11.69 16.58
N SER A 28 1.35 -10.79 15.83
CA SER A 28 2.71 -10.88 15.36
C SER A 28 3.33 -9.50 15.30
N ASP A 29 4.66 -9.46 15.19
CA ASP A 29 5.37 -8.20 14.96
C ASP A 29 4.89 -7.52 13.68
N LEU A 30 4.96 -6.19 13.67
CA LEU A 30 4.76 -5.35 12.50
C LEU A 30 5.62 -5.83 11.33
N ASP A 31 5.00 -6.08 10.18
CA ASP A 31 5.78 -6.34 8.96
C ASP A 31 6.29 -5.01 8.41
N THR A 32 7.61 -4.84 8.42
CA THR A 32 8.27 -3.61 8.01
C THR A 32 9.30 -3.92 6.93
N ALA A 33 9.25 -3.19 5.81
CA ALA A 33 10.18 -3.34 4.71
C ALA A 33 10.56 -1.97 4.14
N ARG A 34 11.80 -1.84 3.66
CA ARG A 34 12.21 -0.67 2.86
C ARG A 34 12.12 -1.02 1.38
N ILE A 35 11.43 -0.18 0.62
CA ILE A 35 11.33 -0.24 -0.84
C ILE A 35 12.27 0.84 -1.38
N SER A 36 13.26 0.42 -2.17
CA SER A 36 14.35 1.30 -2.59
C SER A 36 13.91 2.44 -3.51
N GLU A 37 12.77 2.32 -4.19
CA GLU A 37 12.30 3.32 -5.16
C GLU A 37 10.78 3.57 -5.02
N VAL A 38 10.40 4.85 -5.03
CA VAL A 38 9.02 5.33 -5.21
C VAL A 38 8.69 5.19 -6.70
N GLY A 39 7.78 4.29 -7.06
CA GLY A 39 7.45 4.06 -8.47
C GLY A 39 6.78 2.72 -8.81
N PRO A 40 7.14 1.58 -8.18
CA PRO A 40 6.47 0.32 -8.47
C PRO A 40 5.10 0.24 -7.81
N GLY A 41 4.22 -0.55 -8.40
CA GLY A 41 2.91 -0.86 -7.83
C GLY A 41 1.88 0.26 -7.90
N ILE A 42 0.70 -0.03 -7.38
CA ILE A 42 -0.37 0.93 -7.16
C ILE A 42 0.06 1.99 -6.17
N VAL A 43 0.77 1.62 -5.10
CA VAL A 43 1.28 2.58 -4.13
C VAL A 43 2.23 3.60 -4.77
N GLY A 44 3.14 3.17 -5.63
CA GLY A 44 4.04 4.07 -6.36
C GLY A 44 3.26 5.03 -7.24
N HIS A 45 2.27 4.51 -7.98
CA HIS A 45 1.37 5.34 -8.79
C HIS A 45 0.65 6.41 -7.95
N VAL A 46 0.08 6.04 -6.81
CA VAL A 46 -0.65 6.93 -5.90
C VAL A 46 0.26 8.02 -5.34
N VAL A 47 1.46 7.67 -4.90
CA VAL A 47 2.45 8.63 -4.38
C VAL A 47 2.94 9.56 -5.49
N THR A 48 3.25 9.05 -6.68
CA THR A 48 3.76 9.87 -7.79
C THR A 48 2.69 10.78 -8.39
N LYS A 49 1.44 10.34 -8.45
CA LYS A 49 0.33 11.09 -9.05
C LYS A 49 -0.50 11.90 -8.05
N CYS A 50 -0.37 11.62 -6.76
CA CYS A 50 -1.25 12.16 -5.72
C CYS A 50 -2.74 11.87 -6.03
N GLU A 51 -3.04 10.66 -6.50
CA GLU A 51 -4.37 10.23 -6.92
C GLU A 51 -4.80 9.00 -6.14
N THR A 52 -6.02 8.99 -5.62
CA THR A 52 -6.62 7.80 -5.02
C THR A 52 -6.99 6.80 -6.11
N VAL A 53 -6.55 5.55 -5.95
CA VAL A 53 -6.83 4.47 -6.88
C VAL A 53 -7.68 3.40 -6.18
N MET A 54 -8.71 2.92 -6.89
CA MET A 54 -9.50 1.77 -6.50
C MET A 54 -9.35 0.68 -7.57
N VAL A 55 -8.92 -0.50 -7.14
CA VAL A 55 -8.68 -1.66 -8.01
C VAL A 55 -9.59 -2.81 -7.56
N PRO A 56 -10.68 -3.08 -8.29
CA PRO A 56 -11.61 -4.15 -7.94
C PRO A 56 -11.04 -5.56 -8.16
N ASN A 57 -10.11 -5.71 -9.12
CA ASN A 57 -9.40 -6.96 -9.42
C ASN A 57 -7.90 -6.69 -9.60
N ALA A 58 -7.11 -6.93 -8.55
CA ALA A 58 -5.69 -6.61 -8.51
C ALA A 58 -4.84 -7.40 -9.53
N PRO A 59 -5.01 -8.74 -9.69
CA PRO A 59 -4.33 -9.51 -10.73
C PRO A 59 -4.50 -8.99 -12.17
N ASP A 60 -5.60 -8.29 -12.45
CA ASP A 60 -5.91 -7.77 -13.79
C ASP A 60 -5.40 -6.33 -14.03
N ASP A 61 -4.97 -5.61 -12.98
CA ASP A 61 -4.49 -4.24 -13.10
C ASP A 61 -3.00 -4.23 -13.44
N LEU A 62 -2.64 -3.66 -14.59
CA LEU A 62 -1.26 -3.61 -15.09
C LEU A 62 -0.29 -2.85 -14.17
N ARG A 63 -0.82 -2.03 -13.26
CA ARG A 63 -0.01 -1.28 -12.29
C ARG A 63 0.24 -2.06 -11.02
N PHE A 64 -0.50 -3.14 -10.77
CA PHE A 64 -0.35 -3.95 -9.56
C PHE A 64 0.98 -4.70 -9.59
N ASP A 65 1.77 -4.54 -8.51
CA ASP A 65 3.01 -5.26 -8.32
C ASP A 65 2.93 -6.10 -7.03
N PRO A 66 2.82 -7.44 -7.12
CA PRO A 66 2.70 -8.29 -5.94
C PRO A 66 3.94 -8.31 -5.05
N SER A 67 5.10 -7.78 -5.50
CA SER A 67 6.26 -7.62 -4.64
C SER A 67 6.13 -6.43 -3.68
N VAL A 68 5.31 -5.43 -4.04
CA VAL A 68 5.13 -4.15 -3.35
C VAL A 68 3.74 -3.99 -2.75
N ASP A 69 2.68 -4.17 -3.56
CA ASP A 69 1.28 -4.00 -3.17
C ASP A 69 0.73 -5.19 -2.37
N ARG A 70 1.61 -6.01 -1.78
CA ARG A 70 1.25 -7.20 -1.02
C ARG A 70 0.62 -6.88 0.32
N ALA A 71 -0.07 -7.87 0.85
CA ALA A 71 -0.49 -7.91 2.24
C ALA A 71 0.00 -9.21 2.88
N PRO A 72 0.55 -9.19 4.10
CA PRO A 72 1.04 -10.41 4.74
C PRO A 72 -0.14 -11.28 5.14
N GLY A 73 -0.06 -12.58 4.85
CA GLY A 73 -1.06 -13.57 5.28
C GLY A 73 -2.20 -13.84 4.30
N TYR A 74 -2.35 -13.08 3.20
CA TYR A 74 -3.40 -13.31 2.20
C TYR A 74 -3.08 -12.79 0.81
N VAL A 75 -3.78 -13.31 -0.20
CA VAL A 75 -3.71 -12.84 -1.59
C VAL A 75 -4.53 -11.56 -1.74
N VAL A 76 -3.94 -10.52 -2.32
CA VAL A 76 -4.63 -9.26 -2.62
C VAL A 76 -5.48 -9.46 -3.88
N ASN A 77 -6.80 -9.49 -3.71
CA ASN A 77 -7.77 -9.62 -4.81
C ASN A 77 -8.34 -8.26 -5.21
N SER A 78 -8.51 -7.36 -4.24
CA SER A 78 -8.94 -5.98 -4.47
C SER A 78 -8.18 -5.06 -3.53
N LEU A 79 -7.95 -3.82 -3.94
CA LEU A 79 -7.29 -2.83 -3.11
C LEU A 79 -7.78 -1.41 -3.41
N MET A 80 -7.71 -0.55 -2.39
CA MET A 80 -7.85 0.88 -2.49
C MET A 80 -6.59 1.51 -1.91
N CYS A 81 -6.00 2.46 -2.61
CA CYS A 81 -4.80 3.16 -2.16
C CYS A 81 -4.98 4.67 -2.33
N ALA A 82 -4.73 5.43 -1.26
CA ALA A 82 -4.95 6.87 -1.21
C ALA A 82 -3.71 7.59 -0.67
N PRO A 83 -3.35 8.77 -1.22
CA PRO A 83 -2.21 9.52 -0.74
C PRO A 83 -2.53 10.18 0.59
N VAL A 84 -1.53 10.24 1.47
CA VAL A 84 -1.50 11.11 2.64
C VAL A 84 -0.66 12.32 2.28
N VAL A 85 -1.25 13.50 2.36
CA VAL A 85 -0.65 14.73 1.85
C VAL A 85 -0.17 15.60 3.00
N GLY A 86 1.08 16.05 2.92
CA GLY A 86 1.69 16.96 3.87
C GLY A 86 1.19 18.40 3.74
N ALA A 87 1.62 19.25 4.66
CA ALA A 87 1.15 20.64 4.73
C ALA A 87 1.48 21.48 3.48
N GLN A 88 2.49 21.13 2.69
CA GLN A 88 2.83 21.85 1.45
C GLN A 88 2.21 21.22 0.19
N GLY A 89 1.29 20.26 0.35
CA GLY A 89 0.56 19.65 -0.77
C GLY A 89 1.27 18.47 -1.44
N GLN A 90 2.44 18.07 -0.96
CA GLN A 90 3.18 16.91 -1.44
C GLN A 90 2.70 15.61 -0.75
N PRO A 91 2.64 14.48 -1.47
CA PRO A 91 2.47 13.16 -0.86
C PRO A 91 3.62 12.85 0.10
N ILE A 92 3.29 12.53 1.35
CA ILE A 92 4.26 12.11 2.38
C ILE A 92 4.11 10.63 2.75
N ALA A 93 2.97 10.05 2.41
CA ALA A 93 2.69 8.64 2.61
C ALA A 93 1.54 8.19 1.70
N ALA A 94 1.24 6.90 1.71
CA ALA A 94 0.04 6.31 1.12
C ALA A 94 -0.58 5.29 2.08
N LEU A 95 -1.91 5.27 2.10
CA LEU A 95 -2.72 4.30 2.84
C LEU A 95 -3.29 3.29 1.85
N GLN A 96 -2.96 2.01 2.04
CA GLN A 96 -3.51 0.90 1.27
C GLN A 96 -4.42 0.04 2.12
N LEU A 97 -5.63 -0.19 1.62
CA LEU A 97 -6.62 -1.12 2.15
C LEU A 97 -6.81 -2.25 1.14
N CYS A 98 -6.79 -3.50 1.59
CA CYS A 98 -6.97 -4.66 0.72
C CYS A 98 -8.22 -5.44 1.12
N ASN A 99 -8.85 -6.09 0.15
CA ASN A 99 -9.89 -7.10 0.34
C ASN A 99 -10.98 -6.71 1.34
N LYS A 100 -11.80 -5.72 0.96
CA LYS A 100 -12.98 -5.38 1.76
C LYS A 100 -13.84 -6.64 1.95
N VAL A 101 -14.04 -7.03 3.21
CA VAL A 101 -14.97 -8.10 3.59
C VAL A 101 -16.37 -7.71 3.11
N ARG A 102 -17.04 -8.64 2.43
CA ARG A 102 -18.43 -8.49 2.01
C ARG A 102 -19.32 -9.16 3.03
N ASP A 103 -20.39 -8.48 3.42
CA ASP A 103 -21.48 -9.03 4.23
C ASP A 103 -22.33 -10.04 3.44
#